data_AF-A0A7Y0B5J9-F1
#
_entry.id   AF-A0A7Y0B5J9-F1
#
_cell.length_a   1.000
_cell.length_b   1.000
_cell.length_c   1.000
_cell.angle_alpha   90.00
_cell.angle_beta   90.00
_cell.angle_gamma   90.00
#
_symmetry.space_group_name_H-M   'P 1'
#
loop_
_entity.id
_entity.type
_entity.pdbx_description
1 polymer ?
#
loop_
_entity_poly.entity_id
_entity_poly.type
_entity_poly.pdbx_seq_one_letter_code
_entity_poly.pdbx_strand_id
1 'polypeptide(L)' 'MTAEDHPTTGAPLFRLEAGSATPEELAALTAVLLSRSLLAGATPDDVARRAQTVARWRRPERVTGFEGPRSWRGAA' A
#
# COMPACT_ATOMS: atom_id res chain seq x y z
N MET A 1 -12.15 31.65 -22.56
CA MET A 1 -11.12 31.29 -21.57
C MET A 1 -11.71 30.15 -20.76
N THR A 2 -11.26 28.95 -21.09
CA THR A 2 -11.88 27.66 -20.81
C THR A 2 -12.00 27.41 -19.31
N ALA A 3 -13.23 27.20 -18.84
CA ALA A 3 -13.44 26.44 -17.61
C ALA A 3 -13.10 24.99 -17.99
N GLU A 4 -11.92 24.53 -17.59
CA GLU A 4 -11.59 23.11 -17.58
C GLU A 4 -12.61 22.44 -16.65
N ASP A 5 -13.64 21.84 -17.23
CA ASP A 5 -14.46 20.87 -16.55
C ASP A 5 -13.52 19.69 -16.25
N HIS A 6 -13.13 19.51 -14.98
CA HIS A 6 -12.37 18.34 -14.55
C HIS A 6 -13.38 17.21 -14.30
N PRO A 7 -13.57 16.24 -15.22
CA PRO A 7 -14.44 15.11 -14.94
C PRO A 7 -13.75 14.22 -13.91
N THR A 8 -14.06 14.45 -12.63
CA THR A 8 -13.81 13.47 -11.57
C THR A 8 -15.12 13.05 -10.92
N THR A 9 -16.20 12.98 -11.71
CA THR A 9 -17.44 12.32 -11.27
C THR A 9 -17.32 10.82 -11.55
N GLY A 10 -16.31 10.21 -10.94
CA GLY A 10 -16.08 8.77 -10.89
C GLY A 10 -15.79 8.41 -9.45
N ALA A 11 -16.23 7.23 -9.02
CA ALA A 11 -16.05 6.73 -7.66
C ALA A 11 -14.62 7.01 -7.13
N PRO A 12 -14.46 7.25 -5.80
CA PRO A 12 -13.16 7.55 -5.23
C PRO A 12 -12.13 6.48 -5.63
N LEU A 13 -10.97 6.93 -6.14
CA LEU A 13 -9.89 6.05 -6.63
C LEU A 13 -9.40 5.08 -5.55
N PHE A 14 -9.54 5.46 -4.28
CA PHE A 14 -9.18 4.67 -3.11
C PHE A 14 -10.33 4.64 -2.11
N ARG A 15 -10.54 3.48 -1.49
CA ARG A 15 -11.36 3.35 -0.29
C ARG A 15 -10.45 3.47 0.93
N LEU A 16 -10.77 4.40 1.82
CA LEU A 16 -10.15 4.49 3.13
C LEU A 16 -11.04 3.74 4.14
N GLU A 17 -10.48 2.73 4.80
CA GLU A 17 -11.21 1.94 5.80
C GLU A 17 -11.24 2.63 7.18
N ALA A 18 -10.26 3.49 7.46
CA ALA A 18 -10.19 4.26 8.70
C ALA A 18 -9.44 5.58 8.50
N GLY A 19 -9.86 6.62 9.23
CA GLY A 19 -9.25 7.95 9.20
C GLY A 19 -9.55 8.74 7.92
N SER A 20 -8.93 9.92 7.83
CA SER A 20 -8.92 10.76 6.63
C SER A 20 -7.47 11.03 6.23
N ALA A 21 -7.17 10.89 4.94
CA ALA A 21 -5.86 11.26 4.41
C ALA A 21 -5.82 12.74 4.06
N THR A 22 -4.70 13.41 4.34
CA THR A 22 -4.48 14.77 3.86
C THR A 22 -4.19 14.76 2.34
N PRO A 23 -4.37 15.88 1.64
CA PRO A 23 -4.01 15.99 0.23
C PRO A 23 -2.54 15.63 -0.05
N GLU A 24 -1.63 15.97 0.86
CA GLU A 24 -0.20 15.68 0.76
C GLU A 24 0.08 14.17 0.86
N GLU A 25 -0.62 13.47 1.75
CA GLU A 25 -0.49 12.01 1.89
C GLU A 25 -1.01 11.28 0.65
N LEU A 26 -2.11 11.75 0.06
CA LEU A 26 -2.63 11.22 -1.21
C LEU A 26 -1.68 11.49 -2.38
N ALA A 27 -1.06 12.66 -2.42
CA ALA A 27 -0.06 13.01 -3.43
C ALA A 27 1.18 12.11 -3.30
N ALA A 28 1.68 11.89 -2.08
CA ALA A 28 2.79 10.99 -1.80
C ALA A 28 2.48 9.55 -2.22
N LEU A 29 1.30 9.04 -1.87
CA LEU A 29 0.85 7.71 -2.28
C LEU A 29 0.81 7.57 -3.81
N THR A 30 0.25 8.57 -4.49
CA THR A 30 0.17 8.59 -5.96
C THR A 30 1.57 8.59 -6.59
N ALA A 31 2.49 9.40 -6.08
CA ALA A 31 3.88 9.45 -6.56
C ALA A 31 4.59 8.09 -6.41
N VAL A 32 4.38 7.40 -5.30
CA VAL A 32 4.93 6.05 -5.07
C VAL A 32 4.33 5.05 -6.06
N LEU A 33 3.01 5.08 -6.27
CA LEU A 33 2.33 4.18 -7.21
C LEU A 33 2.82 4.37 -8.64
N LEU A 34 2.96 5.62 -9.10
CA LEU A 34 3.51 5.94 -10.42
C LEU A 34 4.97 5.49 -10.55
N SER A 35 5.79 5.73 -9.54
CA SER A 35 7.19 5.29 -9.54
C SER A 35 7.28 3.76 -9.68
N ARG A 36 6.42 3.03 -8.97
CA ARG A 36 6.40 1.56 -9.04
C ARG A 36 5.84 1.04 -10.37
N SER A 37 4.82 1.67 -10.94
CA SER A 37 4.25 1.24 -12.21
C SER A 37 5.22 1.43 -13.37
N LEU A 38 5.98 2.53 -13.36
CA LEU A 38 7.03 2.79 -14.35
C LEU A 38 8.19 1.78 -14.24
N LEU A 39 8.54 1.36 -13.02
CA LEU A 39 9.54 0.29 -12.80
C LEU A 39 9.01 -1.10 -13.17
N ALA A 40 7.69 -1.30 -13.17
CA ALA A 40 7.04 -2.57 -13.48
C ALA A 40 6.87 -2.82 -14.99
N GLY A 41 7.48 -2.02 -15.87
CA GLY A 41 7.50 -2.21 -17.33
C GLY A 41 8.15 -3.50 -17.85
N ALA A 42 8.48 -4.45 -16.96
CA ALA A 42 8.80 -5.83 -17.31
C ALA A 42 7.51 -6.67 -17.25
N THR A 43 7.21 -7.36 -18.34
CA THR A 43 6.08 -8.27 -18.53
C THR A 43 5.70 -9.02 -17.24
N PRO A 44 4.40 -9.20 -16.90
CA PRO A 44 3.94 -9.74 -15.61
C PRO A 44 4.27 -11.21 -15.35
N ASP A 45 5.32 -11.77 -15.94
CA ASP A 45 5.52 -13.21 -15.96
C ASP A 45 6.74 -13.65 -15.13
N ASP A 46 7.87 -12.94 -15.15
CA ASP A 46 9.04 -13.40 -14.38
C ASP A 46 9.13 -12.84 -12.95
N VAL A 47 8.75 -11.57 -12.73
CA VAL A 47 8.76 -10.97 -11.39
C VAL A 47 7.62 -11.53 -10.54
N ALA A 48 6.44 -11.76 -11.10
CA ALA A 48 5.31 -12.37 -10.38
C ALA A 48 5.58 -13.84 -10.01
N ARG A 49 6.23 -14.63 -10.88
CA ARG A 49 6.68 -15.99 -10.59
C ARG A 49 7.78 -16.04 -9.52
N ARG A 50 8.70 -15.07 -9.50
CA ARG A 50 9.75 -14.95 -8.45
C ARG A 50 9.23 -14.34 -7.14
N ALA A 51 8.19 -13.50 -7.21
CA ALA A 51 7.48 -12.90 -6.09
C ALA A 51 6.44 -13.84 -5.45
N GLN A 52 6.27 -15.07 -5.96
CA GLN A 52 5.88 -16.19 -5.11
C GLN A 52 6.98 -16.53 -4.08
N THR A 53 7.80 -15.56 -3.66
CA THR A 53 8.04 -15.34 -2.24
C THR A 53 6.70 -15.32 -1.53
N VAL A 54 6.26 -16.51 -1.11
CA VAL A 54 5.20 -16.74 -0.13
C VAL A 54 5.27 -15.60 0.85
N ALA A 55 4.24 -14.75 0.85
CA ALA A 55 4.31 -13.52 1.59
C ALA A 55 4.64 -13.91 3.03
N ARG A 56 5.81 -13.46 3.53
CA ARG A 56 6.44 -13.90 4.79
C ARG A 56 5.69 -13.36 6.01
N TRP A 57 4.38 -13.18 5.89
CA TRP A 57 3.48 -12.88 6.99
C TRP A 57 3.77 -13.89 8.07
N ARG A 58 4.44 -13.41 9.12
CA ARG A 58 4.62 -14.19 10.32
C ARG A 58 3.23 -14.41 10.86
N ARG A 59 2.77 -15.66 10.86
CA ARG A 59 1.50 -16.09 11.45
C ARG A 59 1.59 -15.84 12.96
N PRO A 60 1.10 -14.70 13.46
CA PRO A 60 1.29 -14.35 14.86
C PRO A 60 0.54 -15.33 15.75
N GLU A 61 -0.51 -15.96 15.22
CA GLU A 61 -1.28 -17.02 15.88
C GLU A 61 -0.47 -18.31 16.11
N ARG A 62 0.60 -18.54 15.34
CA ARG A 62 1.47 -19.73 15.43
C ARG A 62 2.74 -19.50 16.24
N VAL A 63 2.94 -18.28 16.75
CA VAL A 63 4.05 -17.93 17.63
C VAL A 63 3.42 -17.55 18.96
N THR A 64 3.95 -18.04 20.07
CA THR A 64 3.57 -17.54 21.40
C THR A 64 4.08 -16.09 21.52
N GLY A 65 3.32 -15.14 20.98
CA GLY A 65 3.75 -13.75 20.75
C GLY A 65 3.63 -12.84 21.97
N PHE A 66 3.22 -13.37 23.11
CA PHE A 66 2.99 -12.59 24.32
C PHE A 66 3.71 -13.21 25.51
N GLU A 67 5.01 -12.91 25.63
CA GLU A 67 5.81 -13.25 26.82
C GLU A 67 5.50 -12.35 28.03
N GLY A 68 4.67 -11.31 27.84
CA GLY A 68 4.19 -10.44 28.91
C GLY A 68 3.85 -9.02 28.45
N PRO A 69 3.28 -8.18 29.33
CA PRO A 69 2.68 -6.88 28.99
C PRO A 69 3.65 -5.81 28.46
N ARG A 70 4.96 -6.08 28.40
CA ARG A 70 5.99 -5.17 27.88
C ARG A 70 6.59 -5.61 26.55
N SER A 71 6.16 -6.75 25.98
CA SER A 71 6.73 -7.30 24.74
C SER A 71 6.46 -6.42 23.51
N TRP A 72 5.43 -5.57 23.54
CA TRP A 72 5.06 -4.70 22.42
C TRP A 72 6.02 -3.51 22.20
N ARG A 73 6.89 -3.19 23.18
CA ARG A 73 7.86 -2.07 23.08
C ARG A 73 9.19 -2.43 22.41
N GLY A 74 9.41 -3.70 22.08
CA GLY A 74 10.68 -4.17 21.51
C GLY A 74 10.67 -4.33 19.98
N ALA A 75 9.59 -3.98 19.29
CA ALA A 75 9.46 -4.14 17.84
C ALA A 75 9.77 -2.85 17.05
N ALA A 76 10.71 -2.04 17.53
CA ALA A 76 11.20 -0.84 16.86
C ALA A 76 12.46 -1.16 16.04
#